data_AF-A0A2H2Z4E6-F1
#
_entry.id   AF-A0A2H2Z4E6-F1
#
_cell.length_a   1.000
_cell.length_b   1.000
_cell.length_c   1.000
_cell.angle_alpha   90.00
_cell.angle_beta   90.00
_cell.angle_gamma   90.00
#
_symmetry.space_group_name_H-M   'P 1'
#
loop_
_entity.id
_entity.type
_entity.pdbx_description
1 polymer ?
#
loop_
_entity_poly.entity_id
_entity_poly.type
_entity_poly.pdbx_seq_one_letter_code
_entity_poly.pdbx_strand_id
1 'polypeptide(L)'
;MGVTSKFLRAIVRNEAMRTDPDEIYGWRVFTLVFSACFGGMLFGWDTGSIGGILTMPAFQEKFHYAHSSPKAKSNMNQNIVSTLQAGCFAACFFTSWVTDRYGRRFALIAAGLLTIVGIVFQAASAAEGTLAVIALLVPFEVA
;
A
#
# COMPACT_ATOMS: atom_id res chain seq x y z
N MET A 1 36.44 -3.52 -7.61
CA MET A 1 35.37 -2.65 -8.14
C MET A 1 34.40 -3.51 -8.94
N GLY A 2 33.20 -3.75 -8.42
CA GLY A 2 32.19 -4.58 -9.10
C GLY A 2 31.71 -3.90 -10.39
N VAL A 3 31.43 -4.70 -11.43
CA VAL A 3 30.92 -4.21 -12.73
C VAL A 3 29.69 -3.31 -12.56
N THR A 4 28.84 -3.63 -11.58
CA THR A 4 27.65 -2.86 -11.20
C THR A 4 27.97 -1.44 -10.73
N SER A 5 29.01 -1.22 -9.91
CA SER A 5 29.33 0.13 -9.40
C SER A 5 29.87 1.05 -10.50
N LYS A 6 30.67 0.51 -11.43
CA LYS A 6 31.16 1.26 -12.59
C LYS A 6 30.03 1.67 -13.54
N PHE A 7 29.09 0.76 -13.80
CA PHE A 7 27.92 1.04 -14.63
C PHE A 7 27.02 2.10 -14.01
N LEU A 8 26.75 2.00 -12.70
CA LEU A 8 25.90 2.96 -11.98
C LEU A 8 26.53 4.36 -11.92
N ARG A 9 27.84 4.47 -11.68
CA ARG A 9 28.56 5.76 -11.73
C ARG A 9 28.57 6.38 -13.13
N ALA A 10 28.44 5.58 -14.19
CA ALA A 10 28.38 6.08 -15.56
C ALA A 10 27.00 6.65 -15.93
N ILE A 11 25.91 6.05 -15.43
CA ILE A 11 24.54 6.47 -15.73
C ILE A 11 24.05 7.56 -14.77
N VAL A 12 24.28 7.38 -13.48
CA VAL A 12 23.73 8.26 -12.45
C VAL A 12 24.79 9.27 -12.05
N ARG A 13 24.64 10.48 -12.58
CA ARG A 13 25.45 11.65 -12.20
C ARG A 13 24.89 12.23 -10.90
N ASN A 14 25.22 11.60 -9.77
CA ASN A 14 24.90 12.09 -8.45
C ASN A 14 26.20 12.29 -7.64
N GLU A 15 26.36 13.45 -7.00
CA GLU A 15 27.58 13.78 -6.23
C GLU A 15 27.75 12.86 -5.02
N ALA A 16 26.64 12.39 -4.43
CA ALA A 16 26.68 11.43 -3.31
C ALA A 16 27.43 10.13 -3.66
N MET A 17 27.26 9.63 -4.89
CA MET A 17 27.94 8.39 -5.31
C MET A 17 29.46 8.52 -5.39
N ARG A 18 30.02 9.73 -5.52
CA ARG A 18 31.47 9.92 -5.65
C ARG A 18 32.19 9.60 -4.34
N THR A 19 31.56 9.89 -3.21
CA THR A 19 32.13 9.72 -1.87
C THR A 19 31.78 8.39 -1.22
N ASP A 20 30.81 7.66 -1.77
CA ASP A 20 30.30 6.43 -1.17
C ASP A 20 31.22 5.21 -1.42
N PRO A 21 31.43 4.35 -0.39
CA PRO A 21 32.17 3.10 -0.53
C PRO A 21 31.48 2.12 -1.50
N ASP A 22 32.27 1.37 -2.28
CA ASP A 22 31.78 0.51 -3.37
C ASP A 22 30.91 -0.66 -2.85
N GLU A 23 31.01 -1.01 -1.56
CA GLU A 23 30.26 -2.06 -0.88
C GLU A 23 28.74 -1.77 -0.82
N ILE A 24 28.34 -0.48 -0.90
CA ILE A 24 26.94 -0.06 -0.90
C ILE A 24 26.23 -0.51 -2.19
N TYR A 25 26.97 -0.64 -3.30
CA TYR A 25 26.43 -1.09 -4.61
C TYR A 25 26.41 -2.61 -4.76
N GLY A 26 26.39 -3.34 -3.64
CA GLY A 26 26.26 -4.80 -3.63
C GLY A 26 24.85 -5.28 -3.99
N TRP A 27 24.75 -6.45 -4.61
CA TRP A 27 23.46 -7.06 -4.99
C TRP A 27 22.49 -7.25 -3.80
N ARG A 28 23.02 -7.45 -2.59
CA ARG A 28 22.23 -7.57 -1.34
C ARG A 28 21.49 -6.27 -1.00
N VAL A 29 22.13 -5.13 -1.22
CA VAL A 29 21.51 -3.82 -0.96
C VAL A 29 20.41 -3.56 -1.98
N PHE A 30 20.67 -3.85 -3.26
CA PHE A 30 19.66 -3.73 -4.30
C PHE A 30 18.43 -4.62 -4.05
N THR A 31 18.62 -5.88 -3.68
CA THR A 31 17.50 -6.79 -3.37
C THR A 31 16.70 -6.34 -2.15
N LEU A 32 17.38 -5.84 -1.10
CA LEU A 32 16.70 -5.27 0.06
C LEU A 32 15.87 -4.04 -0.30
N VAL A 33 16.45 -3.07 -1.02
CA VAL A 33 15.74 -1.85 -1.45
C VAL A 33 14.57 -2.21 -2.36
N PHE A 34 14.77 -3.12 -3.31
CA PHE A 34 13.72 -3.58 -4.20
C PHE A 34 12.55 -4.20 -3.42
N SER A 35 12.83 -5.06 -2.44
CA SER A 35 11.79 -5.63 -1.58
C SER A 35 11.03 -4.58 -0.77
N ALA A 36 11.71 -3.53 -0.29
CA ALA A 36 11.07 -2.43 0.43
C ALA A 36 10.19 -1.57 -0.51
N CYS A 37 10.64 -1.33 -1.74
CA CYS A 37 9.86 -0.61 -2.75
C CYS A 37 8.55 -1.33 -3.14
N PHE A 38 8.50 -2.67 -3.05
CA PHE A 38 7.25 -3.41 -3.26
C PHE A 38 6.16 -3.02 -2.26
N GLY A 39 6.51 -2.67 -1.02
CA GLY A 39 5.54 -2.16 -0.04
C GLY A 39 4.89 -0.86 -0.52
N GLY A 40 5.69 0.09 -1.02
CA GLY A 40 5.17 1.33 -1.59
C GLY A 40 4.36 1.12 -2.87
N MET A 41 4.74 0.13 -3.68
CA MET A 41 3.99 -0.26 -4.87
C MET A 41 2.61 -0.83 -4.53
N LEU A 42 2.50 -1.67 -3.50
CA LEU A 42 1.23 -2.22 -3.03
C LEU A 42 0.25 -1.11 -2.64
N PHE A 43 0.71 -0.13 -1.86
CA PHE A 43 -0.12 1.03 -1.51
C PHE A 43 -0.66 1.79 -2.74
N GLY A 44 0.20 1.99 -3.74
CA GLY A 44 -0.21 2.63 -5.01
C GLY A 44 -1.20 1.77 -5.81
N TRP A 45 -1.04 0.45 -5.78
CA TRP A 45 -1.94 -0.49 -6.42
C TRP A 45 -3.34 -0.47 -5.81
N ASP A 46 -3.45 -0.51 -4.48
CA ASP A 46 -4.75 -0.51 -3.79
C ASP A 46 -5.50 0.81 -4.01
N THR A 47 -4.80 1.94 -3.85
CA THR A 47 -5.37 3.27 -4.09
C THR A 47 -5.85 3.41 -5.55
N GLY A 48 -5.08 2.90 -6.51
CA GLY A 48 -5.44 2.95 -7.93
C GLY A 48 -6.57 2.01 -8.33
N SER A 49 -6.60 0.79 -7.78
CA SER A 49 -7.56 -0.24 -8.14
C SER A 49 -8.96 0.04 -7.59
N ILE A 50 -9.09 0.62 -6.39
CA ILE A 50 -10.37 0.99 -5.78
C ILE A 50 -11.21 1.87 -6.72
N GLY A 51 -10.58 2.88 -7.34
CA GLY A 51 -11.27 3.76 -8.29
C GLY A 51 -11.88 3.00 -9.47
N GLY A 52 -11.15 2.02 -10.01
CA GLY A 52 -11.65 1.15 -11.08
C GLY A 52 -12.80 0.24 -10.62
N ILE A 53 -12.64 -0.42 -9.48
CA ILE A 53 -13.61 -1.37 -8.93
C ILE A 53 -14.96 -0.70 -8.66
N LEU A 54 -14.96 0.51 -8.09
CA LEU A 54 -16.20 1.25 -7.79
C LEU A 54 -17.01 1.64 -9.04
N THR A 55 -16.37 1.69 -10.21
CA THR A 55 -17.05 1.99 -11.49
C THR A 55 -17.61 0.74 -12.17
N MET A 56 -17.25 -0.47 -11.72
CA MET A 56 -17.70 -1.71 -12.35
C MET A 56 -19.20 -1.95 -12.12
N PRO A 57 -19.98 -2.27 -13.17
CA PRO A 57 -21.42 -2.55 -13.04
C PRO A 57 -21.71 -3.70 -12.05
N ALA A 58 -20.90 -4.77 -12.12
CA ALA A 58 -21.01 -5.92 -11.22
C ALA A 58 -20.85 -5.56 -9.73
N PHE A 59 -19.96 -4.61 -9.42
CA PHE A 59 -19.77 -4.12 -8.05
C PHE A 59 -21.01 -3.32 -7.60
N GLN A 60 -21.52 -2.42 -8.46
CA GLN A 60 -22.69 -1.61 -8.14
C GLN A 60 -23.97 -2.46 -7.95
N GLU A 61 -24.12 -3.54 -8.71
CA GLU A 61 -25.23 -4.50 -8.55
C GLU A 61 -25.11 -5.29 -7.26
N LYS A 62 -23.91 -5.82 -6.96
CA LYS A 62 -23.66 -6.65 -5.77
C LYS A 62 -23.87 -5.89 -4.46
N PHE A 63 -23.59 -4.58 -4.46
CA PHE A 63 -23.77 -3.72 -3.30
C PHE A 63 -25.10 -2.93 -3.36
N HIS A 64 -26.03 -3.33 -4.22
CA HIS A 64 -27.40 -2.82 -4.32
C HIS A 64 -27.53 -1.30 -4.53
N TYR A 65 -26.56 -0.67 -5.20
CA TYR A 65 -26.63 0.78 -5.48
C TYR A 65 -26.56 1.14 -6.97
N ALA A 66 -26.63 0.17 -7.88
CA ALA A 66 -26.67 0.38 -9.33
C ALA A 66 -27.77 1.36 -9.78
N HIS A 67 -28.94 1.35 -9.13
CA HIS A 67 -30.07 2.24 -9.44
C HIS A 67 -30.19 3.47 -8.52
N SER A 68 -29.21 3.69 -7.63
CA SER A 68 -29.21 4.82 -6.72
C SER A 68 -28.93 6.14 -7.46
N SER A 69 -29.46 7.25 -6.92
CA SER A 69 -29.18 8.61 -7.41
C SER A 69 -27.66 8.86 -7.55
N PRO A 70 -27.20 9.65 -8.55
CA PRO A 70 -25.79 10.00 -8.71
C PRO A 70 -25.15 10.54 -7.42
N LYS A 71 -25.93 11.30 -6.63
CA LYS A 71 -25.49 11.83 -5.33
C LYS A 71 -25.25 10.74 -4.29
N ALA A 72 -26.13 9.74 -4.25
CA ALA A 72 -25.99 8.61 -3.34
C ALA A 72 -24.78 7.72 -3.72
N LYS A 73 -24.54 7.49 -5.02
CA LYS A 73 -23.35 6.78 -5.51
C LYS A 73 -22.06 7.50 -5.11
N SER A 74 -22.01 8.82 -5.34
CA SER A 74 -20.86 9.65 -4.98
C SER A 74 -20.58 9.61 -3.48
N ASN A 75 -21.61 9.75 -2.64
CA ASN A 75 -21.44 9.70 -1.18
C ASN A 75 -20.91 8.34 -0.71
N MET A 76 -21.39 7.22 -1.27
CA MET A 76 -20.89 5.89 -0.90
C MET A 76 -19.44 5.68 -1.30
N ASN A 77 -19.08 6.03 -2.55
CA ASN A 77 -17.69 5.95 -3.02
C ASN A 77 -16.76 6.83 -2.19
N GLN A 78 -17.17 8.06 -1.89
CA GLN A 78 -16.39 8.96 -1.04
C GLN A 78 -16.24 8.41 0.38
N ASN A 79 -17.26 7.79 0.95
CA ASN A 79 -17.19 7.19 2.29
C ASN A 79 -16.18 6.02 2.34
N ILE A 80 -16.08 5.23 1.27
CA ILE A 80 -15.08 4.15 1.16
C ILE A 80 -13.67 4.74 1.12
N VAL A 81 -13.44 5.72 0.24
CA VAL A 81 -12.11 6.34 0.07
C VAL A 81 -11.69 7.15 1.30
N SER A 82 -12.61 7.88 1.95
CA SER A 82 -12.30 8.65 3.15
C SER A 82 -11.94 7.77 4.33
N THR A 83 -12.57 6.60 4.46
CA THR A 83 -12.27 5.66 5.54
C THR A 83 -10.90 5.00 5.34
N LEU A 84 -10.49 4.74 4.09
CA LEU A 84 -9.12 4.34 3.76
C LEU A 84 -8.12 5.37 4.25
N GLN A 85 -8.33 6.64 3.87
CA GLN A 85 -7.42 7.72 4.22
C GLN A 85 -7.34 7.94 5.74
N ALA A 86 -8.48 7.82 6.43
CA ALA A 86 -8.53 7.90 7.90
C ALA A 86 -7.75 6.76 8.56
N GLY A 87 -7.80 5.56 8.00
CA GLY A 87 -7.01 4.41 8.43
C GLY A 87 -5.51 4.65 8.29
N CYS A 88 -5.04 5.12 7.11
CA CYS A 88 -3.64 5.48 6.89
C CYS A 88 -3.15 6.56 7.85
N PHE A 89 -4.00 7.55 8.14
CA PHE A 89 -3.70 8.61 9.10
C PHE A 89 -3.53 8.06 10.52
N ALA A 90 -4.36 7.13 10.95
CA ALA A 90 -4.19 6.48 12.25
C ALA A 90 -2.93 5.58 12.29
N ALA A 91 -2.69 4.83 11.21
CA ALA A 91 -1.55 3.93 11.08
C ALA A 91 -0.21 4.66 11.17
N CYS A 92 -0.09 5.86 10.58
CA CYS A 92 1.19 6.57 10.56
C CYS A 92 1.72 6.92 11.97
N PHE A 93 0.85 7.18 12.94
CA PHE A 93 1.25 7.39 14.33
C PHE A 93 1.81 6.13 14.96
N PHE A 94 1.18 4.98 14.72
CA PHE A 94 1.60 3.71 15.27
C PHE A 94 2.88 3.19 14.59
N THR A 95 2.93 3.23 13.26
CA THR A 95 4.08 2.77 12.47
C THR A 95 5.34 3.57 12.79
N SER A 96 5.23 4.89 13.04
CA SER A 96 6.36 5.71 13.48
C SER A 96 6.93 5.22 14.81
N TRP A 97 6.06 5.01 15.82
CA TRP A 97 6.47 4.52 17.13
C TRP A 97 7.05 3.10 17.09
N VAL A 98 6.44 2.20 16.32
CA VAL A 98 6.92 0.82 16.15
C VAL A 98 8.26 0.79 15.44
N THR A 99 8.46 1.63 14.42
CA THR A 99 9.71 1.69 13.66
C THR A 99 10.87 2.16 14.53
N ASP A 100 10.64 3.16 15.39
CA ASP A 100 11.67 3.68 16.28
C ASP A 100 12.04 2.68 17.40
N ARG A 101 11.06 1.91 17.90
CA ARG A 101 11.30 0.99 19.03
C ARG A 101 11.78 -0.40 18.63
N TYR A 102 11.25 -0.97 17.55
CA TYR A 102 11.52 -2.35 17.11
C TYR A 102 12.36 -2.43 15.83
N GLY A 103 12.64 -1.29 15.20
CA GLY A 103 13.42 -1.20 13.98
C GLY A 103 12.60 -1.44 12.71
N ARG A 104 13.11 -0.91 11.59
CA ARG A 104 12.44 -0.88 10.27
C ARG A 104 12.06 -2.27 9.72
N ARG A 105 12.90 -3.29 9.96
CA ARG A 105 12.66 -4.65 9.44
C ARG A 105 11.38 -5.25 10.02
N PHE A 106 11.21 -5.18 11.34
CA PHE A 106 10.03 -5.74 12.00
C PHE A 106 8.77 -4.94 11.68
N ALA A 107 8.89 -3.61 11.57
CA ALA A 107 7.79 -2.76 11.13
C ALA A 107 7.29 -3.17 9.72
N LEU A 108 8.19 -3.36 8.75
CA LEU A 108 7.83 -3.77 7.39
C LEU A 108 7.20 -5.18 7.33
N ILE A 109 7.68 -6.12 8.15
CA ILE A 109 7.09 -7.47 8.19
C ILE A 109 5.71 -7.45 8.84
N ALA A 110 5.56 -6.71 9.95
CA ALA A 110 4.28 -6.57 10.64
C ALA A 110 3.23 -5.89 9.74
N ALA A 111 3.62 -4.82 9.04
CA ALA A 111 2.84 -4.15 8.01
C ALA A 111 2.32 -5.16 6.97
N GLY A 112 3.22 -5.92 6.34
CA GLY A 112 2.82 -6.93 5.34
C GLY A 112 1.88 -8.02 5.87
N LEU A 113 2.04 -8.46 7.12
CA LEU A 113 1.13 -9.43 7.74
C LEU A 113 -0.26 -8.82 8.00
N LEU A 114 -0.33 -7.58 8.47
CA LEU A 114 -1.59 -6.86 8.65
C LEU A 114 -2.29 -6.67 7.29
N THR A 115 -1.52 -6.36 6.25
CA THR A 115 -2.05 -6.27 4.87
C THR A 115 -2.69 -7.57 4.41
N ILE A 116 -2.02 -8.72 4.61
CA ILE A 116 -2.57 -10.02 4.22
C ILE A 116 -3.89 -10.30 4.96
N VAL A 117 -3.94 -10.01 6.27
CA VAL A 117 -5.15 -10.19 7.07
C VAL A 117 -6.28 -9.30 6.57
N GLY A 118 -5.99 -8.04 6.27
CA GLY A 118 -6.95 -7.10 5.67
C GLY A 118 -7.55 -7.63 4.37
N ILE A 119 -6.70 -8.13 3.45
CA ILE A 119 -7.13 -8.67 2.14
C ILE A 119 -8.04 -9.88 2.30
N VAL A 120 -7.73 -10.78 3.24
CA VAL A 120 -8.58 -11.95 3.53
C VAL A 120 -9.96 -11.50 4.00
N PHE A 121 -10.03 -10.52 4.88
CA PHE A 121 -11.32 -9.99 5.34
C PHE A 121 -12.06 -9.22 4.25
N GLN A 122 -11.36 -8.46 3.40
CA GLN A 122 -11.97 -7.77 2.27
C GLN A 122 -12.57 -8.77 1.27
N ALA A 123 -11.85 -9.85 0.96
CA ALA A 123 -12.33 -10.93 0.11
C ALA A 123 -13.55 -11.65 0.71
N ALA A 124 -13.54 -11.92 2.02
CA ALA A 124 -14.68 -12.52 2.72
C ALA A 124 -15.91 -11.60 2.72
N SER A 125 -15.72 -10.30 3.00
CA SER A 125 -16.79 -9.30 2.97
C SER A 125 -17.37 -9.12 1.58
N ALA A 126 -16.54 -9.21 0.54
CA ALA A 126 -16.99 -9.18 -0.83
C ALA A 126 -17.88 -10.40 -1.16
N ALA A 127 -17.73 -11.54 -0.48
CA ALA A 127 -18.57 -12.72 -0.69
C ALA A 127 -19.98 -12.55 -0.11
N GLU A 128 -20.12 -11.91 1.06
CA GLU A 128 -21.41 -11.76 1.77
C GLU A 128 -22.20 -10.50 1.38
N GLY A 129 -21.59 -9.50 0.72
CA GLY A 129 -22.29 -8.30 0.24
C GLY A 129 -22.45 -7.17 1.27
N THR A 130 -21.74 -7.25 2.40
CA THR A 130 -21.85 -6.27 3.50
C THR A 130 -20.89 -5.09 3.30
N LEU A 131 -21.40 -3.93 2.87
CA LEU A 131 -20.61 -2.68 2.70
C LEU A 131 -19.94 -2.17 3.98
N ALA A 132 -20.57 -2.40 5.13
CA ALA A 132 -20.09 -1.88 6.42
C ALA A 132 -18.78 -2.50 6.89
N VAL A 133 -18.46 -3.70 6.40
CA VAL A 133 -17.27 -4.47 6.81
C VAL A 133 -16.04 -4.04 5.98
N ILE A 134 -16.21 -3.70 4.70
CA ILE A 134 -15.15 -3.10 3.87
C ILE A 134 -14.67 -1.78 4.47
N ALA A 135 -15.58 -0.90 4.89
CA ALA A 135 -15.20 0.38 5.48
C ALA A 135 -14.39 0.24 6.79
N LEU A 136 -14.64 -0.78 7.62
CA LEU A 136 -13.93 -0.98 8.89
C LEU A 136 -12.56 -1.67 8.76
N LEU A 137 -12.31 -2.37 7.65
CA LEU A 137 -11.11 -3.23 7.48
C LEU A 137 -10.06 -2.67 6.53
N VAL A 138 -10.45 -1.75 5.63
CA VAL A 138 -9.52 -1.02 4.77
C VAL A 138 -8.39 -0.28 5.55
N PRO A 139 -8.56 0.17 6.81
CA PRO A 139 -7.45 0.72 7.59
C PRO A 139 -6.27 -0.24 7.83
N PHE A 140 -6.52 -1.56 7.82
CA PHE A 140 -5.49 -2.56 8.14
C PHE A 140 -4.63 -2.96 6.94
N GLU A 141 -5.07 -2.68 5.71
CA GLU A 141 -4.31 -3.07 4.52
C GLU A 141 -3.07 -2.19 4.28
N VAL A 142 -3.04 -1.02 4.91
CA VAL A 142 -2.17 0.10 4.50
C VAL A 142 -1.16 0.54 5.57
N ALA A 143 -1.12 -0.16 6.71
CA ALA A 143 -0.23 0.15 7.84
C ALA A 143 1.17 -0.43 7.67
#